data_AF-A0A935YZS7-F1
#
_entry.id   AF-A0A935YZS7-F1
#
_cell.length_a   1.000
_cell.length_b   1.000
_cell.length_c   1.000
_cell.angle_alpha   90.00
_cell.angle_beta   90.00
_cell.angle_gamma   90.00
#
_symmetry.space_group_name_H-M   'P 1'
#
loop_
_entity.id
_entity.type
_entity.pdbx_description
1 polymer ?
#
loop_
_entity_poly.entity_id
_entity_poly.type
_entity_poly.pdbx_seq_one_letter_code
_entity_poly.pdbx_strand_id
1 'polypeptide(L)'
;MSTNERANVSAKVKRALVGLGGTCLLAVAGMGLLHTSVGKPLLMKVGGCPAANAPPEGVEESQKRAIVATRGTALAPKRHALGFELDKTTFADVEAWAKRHGISCNASRENTTYSCARVPASALPASASTADLDELELSFRVKDKTLISLSTWRWHLPEGRAASELSAVTRTLRDDLGEPATNEGDHASLGREPFAGSIVKYNFKDYLCTVSGLNLPTKGITMHESYVTGVVD
;
A
#
# COMPACT_ATOMS: atom_id res chain seq x y z
N MET A 1 -63.64 -2.34 -2.56
CA MET A 1 -62.33 -1.84 -2.12
C MET A 1 -62.25 -0.34 -2.34
N SER A 2 -62.24 0.41 -1.24
CA SER A 2 -62.49 1.86 -1.19
C SER A 2 -61.25 2.67 -1.60
N THR A 3 -61.48 3.78 -2.28
CA THR A 3 -60.50 4.81 -2.70
C THR A 3 -59.60 5.32 -1.57
N ASN A 4 -59.99 5.11 -0.31
CA ASN A 4 -59.20 5.47 0.88
C ASN A 4 -57.91 4.64 1.09
N GLU A 5 -57.83 3.40 0.59
CA GLU A 5 -56.62 2.57 0.76
C GLU A 5 -55.46 2.99 -0.16
N ARG A 6 -55.75 3.44 -1.39
CA ARG A 6 -54.71 3.82 -2.37
C ARG A 6 -53.99 5.12 -1.99
N ALA A 7 -54.67 6.06 -1.36
CA ALA A 7 -54.08 7.34 -0.93
C ALA A 7 -53.05 7.13 0.20
N ASN A 8 -53.32 6.19 1.11
CA ASN A 8 -52.48 5.91 2.26
C ASN A 8 -51.16 5.21 1.90
N VAL A 9 -51.18 4.35 0.87
CA VAL A 9 -49.98 3.68 0.33
C VAL A 9 -49.06 4.68 -0.39
N SER A 10 -49.62 5.58 -1.19
CA SER A 10 -48.87 6.62 -1.93
C SER A 10 -48.15 7.61 -0.99
N ALA A 11 -48.79 8.00 0.11
CA ALA A 11 -48.18 8.90 1.10
C ALA A 11 -47.04 8.24 1.91
N LYS A 12 -47.16 6.94 2.23
CA LYS A 12 -46.11 6.18 2.94
C LYS A 12 -44.90 5.90 2.04
N VAL A 13 -45.11 5.58 0.77
CA VAL A 13 -44.02 5.37 -0.21
C VAL A 13 -43.25 6.68 -0.50
N LYS A 14 -43.96 7.82 -0.63
CA LYS A 14 -43.31 9.13 -0.80
C LYS A 14 -42.47 9.54 0.42
N ARG A 15 -42.93 9.27 1.64
CA ARG A 15 -42.15 9.54 2.87
C ARG A 15 -40.92 8.63 3.01
N ALA A 16 -41.02 7.36 2.60
CA ALA A 16 -39.89 6.44 2.59
C ALA A 16 -38.80 6.84 1.56
N LEU A 17 -39.20 7.27 0.37
CA LEU A 17 -38.29 7.75 -0.67
C LEU A 17 -37.58 9.07 -0.29
N VAL A 18 -38.29 10.00 0.37
CA VAL A 18 -37.69 11.24 0.88
C VAL A 18 -36.74 10.96 2.06
N GLY A 19 -37.08 10.00 2.93
CA GLY A 19 -36.23 9.57 4.04
C GLY A 19 -34.92 8.89 3.59
N LEU A 20 -34.98 8.03 2.56
CA LEU A 20 -33.79 7.40 1.97
C LEU A 20 -32.94 8.39 1.17
N GLY A 21 -33.56 9.26 0.37
CA GLY A 21 -32.83 10.28 -0.40
C GLY A 21 -32.08 11.28 0.49
N GLY A 22 -32.71 11.71 1.59
CA GLY A 22 -32.10 12.63 2.55
C GLY A 22 -30.92 12.02 3.32
N THR A 23 -30.98 10.74 3.68
CA THR A 23 -29.88 10.06 4.38
C THR A 23 -28.68 9.80 3.47
N CYS A 24 -28.90 9.40 2.21
CA CYS A 24 -27.82 9.30 1.23
C CYS A 24 -27.15 10.65 0.94
N LEU A 25 -27.92 11.73 0.80
CA LEU A 25 -27.37 13.08 0.57
C LEU A 25 -26.56 13.59 1.76
N LEU A 26 -27.01 13.32 3.00
CA LEU A 26 -26.25 13.68 4.20
C LEU A 26 -24.96 12.88 4.34
N ALA A 27 -24.95 11.59 3.97
CA ALA A 27 -23.75 10.77 3.97
C ALA A 27 -22.73 11.24 2.92
N VAL A 28 -23.18 11.54 1.70
CA VAL A 28 -22.33 12.05 0.62
C VAL A 28 -21.80 13.46 0.95
N ALA A 29 -22.64 14.34 1.50
CA ALA A 29 -22.23 15.66 1.95
C ALA A 29 -21.25 15.58 3.13
N GLY A 30 -21.47 14.65 4.07
CA GLY A 30 -20.56 14.37 5.18
C GLY A 30 -19.19 13.88 4.70
N MET A 31 -19.15 12.89 3.80
CA MET A 31 -17.91 12.42 3.18
C MET A 31 -17.20 13.53 2.40
N GLY A 32 -17.95 14.31 1.61
CA GLY A 32 -17.42 15.46 0.88
C GLY A 32 -16.77 16.48 1.82
N LEU A 33 -17.41 16.79 2.95
CA LEU A 33 -16.89 17.74 3.93
C LEU A 33 -15.60 17.26 4.58
N LEU A 34 -15.50 15.96 4.87
CA LEU A 34 -14.33 15.34 5.49
C LEU A 34 -13.07 15.41 4.61
N HIS A 35 -13.23 15.51 3.29
CA HIS A 35 -12.11 15.69 2.35
C HIS A 35 -11.71 17.15 2.12
N THR A 36 -12.48 18.12 2.62
CA THR A 36 -12.12 19.55 2.52
C THR A 36 -10.96 19.94 3.44
N SER A 37 -10.35 21.09 3.18
CA SER A 37 -9.33 21.70 4.05
C SER A 37 -9.81 21.97 5.48
N VAL A 38 -11.12 22.11 5.69
CA VAL A 38 -11.75 22.32 7.01
C VAL A 38 -12.11 20.99 7.70
N GLY A 39 -12.41 19.94 6.94
CA GLY A 39 -12.74 18.61 7.47
C GLY A 39 -11.53 17.81 7.94
N LYS A 40 -10.39 17.92 7.24
CA LYS A 40 -9.14 17.21 7.59
C LYS A 40 -8.66 17.48 9.03
N PRO A 41 -8.61 18.73 9.53
CA PRO A 41 -8.26 19.01 10.93
C PRO A 41 -9.24 18.41 11.94
N LEU A 42 -10.53 18.33 11.59
CA LEU A 42 -11.56 17.75 12.45
C LEU A 42 -11.39 16.22 12.56
N LEU A 43 -11.10 15.54 11.44
CA LEU A 43 -10.73 14.11 11.44
C LEU A 43 -9.47 13.83 12.27
N MET A 44 -8.46 14.69 12.16
CA MET A 44 -7.26 14.58 12.99
C MET A 44 -7.55 14.70 14.49
N LYS A 45 -8.52 15.54 14.87
CA LYS A 45 -8.96 15.71 16.27
C LYS A 45 -9.83 14.58 16.80
N VAL A 46 -10.57 13.89 15.93
CA VAL A 46 -11.45 12.77 16.31
C VAL A 46 -10.71 11.43 16.36
N GLY A 47 -9.42 11.39 15.96
CA GLY A 47 -8.57 10.22 16.19
C GLY A 47 -7.47 9.98 15.17
N GLY A 48 -7.27 10.87 14.18
CA GLY A 48 -6.26 10.66 13.13
C GLY A 48 -6.44 9.33 12.41
N CYS A 49 -5.42 8.86 11.70
CA CYS A 49 -5.38 7.44 11.33
C CYS A 49 -5.24 6.63 12.63
N PRO A 50 -6.19 5.75 13.01
CA PRO A 50 -6.15 5.05 14.30
C PRO A 50 -4.86 4.24 14.51
N ALA A 51 -4.19 3.86 13.41
CA ALA A 51 -2.91 3.17 13.41
C ALA A 51 -1.72 4.04 13.91
N ALA A 52 -1.84 5.38 13.89
CA ALA A 52 -0.75 6.26 14.25
C ALA A 52 -0.25 6.03 15.69
N ASN A 53 -1.17 5.78 16.63
CA ASN A 53 -0.86 5.57 18.06
C ASN A 53 -1.04 4.11 18.51
N ALA A 54 -1.27 3.18 17.59
CA ALA A 54 -1.41 1.78 17.96
C ALA A 54 -0.06 1.22 18.46
N PRO A 55 -0.06 0.40 19.53
CA PRO A 55 1.14 -0.31 19.96
C PRO A 55 1.61 -1.28 18.87
N PRO A 56 2.90 -1.65 18.82
CA PRO A 56 3.46 -2.52 17.78
C PRO A 56 2.67 -3.81 17.56
N GLU A 57 2.19 -4.46 18.63
CA GLU A 57 1.39 -5.68 18.58
C GLU A 57 0.05 -5.45 17.87
N GLY A 58 -0.58 -4.31 18.09
CA GLY A 58 -1.86 -3.95 17.45
C GLY A 58 -1.69 -3.70 15.94
N VAL A 59 -0.54 -3.17 15.54
CA VAL A 59 -0.18 -2.99 14.13
C VAL A 59 0.08 -4.34 13.47
N GLU A 60 0.93 -5.19 14.07
CA GLU A 60 1.24 -6.54 13.55
C GLU A 60 -0.04 -7.38 13.42
N GLU A 61 -0.91 -7.37 14.43
CA GLU A 61 -2.16 -8.13 14.43
C GLU A 61 -3.14 -7.63 13.34
N SER A 62 -3.16 -6.32 13.07
CA SER A 62 -3.92 -5.76 11.94
C SER A 62 -3.34 -6.19 10.59
N GLN A 63 -2.01 -6.22 10.47
CA GLN A 63 -1.32 -6.69 9.27
C GLN A 63 -1.59 -8.18 9.03
N LYS A 64 -1.54 -9.03 10.07
CA LYS A 64 -1.87 -10.46 9.99
C LYS A 64 -3.27 -10.68 9.44
N ARG A 65 -4.27 -9.95 9.95
CA ARG A 65 -5.64 -10.02 9.42
C ARG A 65 -5.73 -9.62 7.94
N ALA A 66 -5.04 -8.55 7.54
CA ALA A 66 -5.02 -8.12 6.15
C ALA A 66 -4.37 -9.18 5.23
N ILE A 67 -3.26 -9.78 5.67
CA ILE A 67 -2.57 -10.86 4.95
C ILE A 67 -3.50 -12.07 4.79
N VAL A 68 -4.13 -12.54 5.87
CA VAL A 68 -5.04 -13.69 5.82
C VAL A 68 -6.22 -13.44 4.89
N ALA A 69 -6.75 -12.21 4.87
CA ALA A 69 -7.87 -11.84 4.02
C ALA A 69 -7.53 -11.71 2.53
N THR A 70 -6.25 -11.55 2.18
CA THR A 70 -5.82 -11.21 0.80
C THR A 70 -4.93 -12.26 0.15
N ARG A 71 -4.23 -13.09 0.92
CA ARG A 71 -3.33 -14.12 0.40
C ARG A 71 -4.07 -15.17 -0.43
N GLY A 72 -3.41 -15.65 -1.48
CA GLY A 72 -3.90 -16.78 -2.27
C GLY A 72 -3.62 -18.13 -1.61
N THR A 73 -3.76 -19.19 -2.39
CA THR A 73 -3.62 -20.58 -1.91
C THR A 73 -2.33 -21.26 -2.37
N ALA A 74 -1.76 -20.84 -3.50
CA ALA A 74 -0.52 -21.36 -4.04
C ALA A 74 0.71 -20.78 -3.31
N LEU A 75 1.80 -21.53 -3.24
CA LEU A 75 3.09 -21.01 -2.76
C LEU A 75 3.77 -20.19 -3.85
N ALA A 76 4.49 -19.14 -3.45
CA ALA A 76 5.26 -18.33 -4.38
C ALA A 76 6.49 -19.10 -4.88
N PRO A 77 6.76 -19.12 -6.21
CA PRO A 77 7.97 -19.74 -6.74
C PRO A 77 9.27 -19.06 -6.25
N LYS A 78 9.22 -17.74 -6.07
CA LYS A 78 10.29 -16.92 -5.50
C LYS A 78 9.70 -15.85 -4.57
N ARG A 79 10.50 -15.37 -3.62
CA ARG A 79 10.09 -14.35 -2.64
C ARG A 79 11.07 -13.17 -2.70
N HIS A 80 10.83 -12.24 -3.61
CA HIS A 80 11.70 -11.06 -3.77
C HIS A 80 11.60 -10.14 -2.55
N ALA A 81 12.73 -9.62 -2.12
CA ALA A 81 12.84 -8.68 -1.01
C ALA A 81 14.09 -7.79 -1.12
N LEU A 82 14.41 -7.35 -2.35
CA LEU A 82 15.52 -6.43 -2.66
C LEU A 82 16.89 -6.82 -2.08
N GLY A 83 17.17 -8.13 -1.99
CA GLY A 83 18.41 -8.66 -1.42
C GLY A 83 18.34 -9.02 0.06
N PHE A 84 17.23 -8.70 0.72
CA PHE A 84 16.88 -9.23 2.04
C PHE A 84 16.07 -10.53 1.88
N GLU A 85 15.86 -11.23 2.99
CA GLU A 85 15.04 -12.45 3.07
C GLU A 85 13.92 -12.25 4.09
N LEU A 86 12.68 -12.32 3.63
CA LEU A 86 11.50 -12.31 4.51
C LEU A 86 11.54 -13.50 5.47
N ASP A 87 11.10 -13.26 6.71
CA ASP A 87 11.10 -14.19 7.85
C ASP A 87 12.49 -14.65 8.34
N LYS A 88 13.58 -14.08 7.80
CA LYS A 88 14.96 -14.46 8.17
C LYS A 88 15.84 -13.26 8.50
N THR A 89 15.84 -12.23 7.65
CA THR A 89 16.61 -11.02 7.89
C THR A 89 16.18 -10.38 9.20
N THR A 90 17.12 -10.14 10.11
CA THR A 90 16.83 -9.52 11.40
C THR A 90 17.02 -8.00 11.35
N PHE A 91 16.46 -7.28 12.31
CA PHE A 91 16.72 -5.85 12.49
C PHE A 91 18.23 -5.54 12.54
N ALA A 92 19.01 -6.36 13.26
CA ALA A 92 20.45 -6.17 13.39
C ALA A 92 21.20 -6.34 12.05
N ASP A 93 20.75 -7.25 11.18
CA ASP A 93 21.33 -7.43 9.85
C ASP A 93 21.14 -6.18 8.98
N VAL A 94 19.94 -5.57 9.07
CA VAL A 94 19.60 -4.35 8.32
C VAL A 94 20.34 -3.14 8.87
N GLU A 95 20.47 -3.00 10.19
CA GLU A 95 21.27 -1.95 10.81
C GLU A 95 22.74 -2.06 10.40
N ALA A 96 23.30 -3.28 10.40
CA ALA A 96 24.65 -3.53 9.93
C ALA A 96 24.81 -3.22 8.44
N TRP A 97 23.83 -3.57 7.60
CA TRP A 97 23.80 -3.18 6.18
C TRP A 97 23.79 -1.66 6.00
N ALA A 98 22.88 -0.96 6.69
CA ALA A 98 22.77 0.50 6.59
C ALA A 98 24.09 1.17 6.99
N LYS A 99 24.72 0.71 8.08
CA LYS A 99 26.02 1.21 8.53
C LYS A 99 27.14 0.98 7.51
N ARG A 100 27.22 -0.22 6.91
CA ARG A 100 28.23 -0.54 5.89
C ARG A 100 28.11 0.37 4.67
N HIS A 101 26.89 0.74 4.30
CA HIS A 101 26.62 1.59 3.13
C HIS A 101 26.47 3.09 3.46
N GLY A 102 26.63 3.49 4.73
CA GLY A 102 26.48 4.88 5.15
C GLY A 102 25.07 5.44 4.98
N ILE A 103 24.04 4.60 5.05
CA ILE A 103 22.65 4.96 4.85
C ILE A 103 22.05 5.49 6.15
N SER A 104 21.32 6.61 6.07
CA SER A 104 20.60 7.17 7.21
C SER A 104 19.25 6.50 7.36
N CYS A 105 19.05 5.83 8.48
CA CYS A 105 17.80 5.15 8.81
C CYS A 105 17.32 5.53 10.22
N ASN A 106 16.01 5.54 10.42
CA ASN A 106 15.37 5.85 11.68
C ASN A 106 14.54 4.66 12.18
N ALA A 107 14.80 4.22 13.41
CA ALA A 107 14.02 3.18 14.05
C ALA A 107 12.84 3.78 14.81
N SER A 108 11.68 3.16 14.68
CA SER A 108 10.48 3.56 15.41
C SER A 108 9.71 2.33 15.90
N ARG A 109 8.69 2.58 16.74
CA ARG A 109 7.80 1.55 17.28
C ARG A 109 8.57 0.38 17.92
N GLU A 110 9.48 0.68 18.83
CA GLU A 110 10.28 -0.35 19.54
C GLU A 110 11.05 -1.28 18.58
N ASN A 111 11.69 -0.67 17.58
CA ASN A 111 12.48 -1.33 16.54
C ASN A 111 11.68 -2.35 15.70
N THR A 112 10.36 -2.12 15.55
CA THR A 112 9.51 -2.90 14.63
C THR A 112 9.32 -2.20 13.28
N THR A 113 9.81 -0.97 13.15
CA THR A 113 9.87 -0.25 11.88
C THR A 113 11.22 0.45 11.73
N TYR A 114 11.82 0.36 10.55
CA TYR A 114 13.08 1.02 10.21
C TYR A 114 12.96 1.67 8.84
N SER A 115 13.00 3.00 8.81
CA SER A 115 12.82 3.78 7.58
C SER A 115 14.15 4.38 7.17
N CYS A 116 14.64 4.03 5.98
CA CYS A 116 15.89 4.49 5.41
C CYS A 116 15.62 5.49 4.29
N ALA A 117 16.28 6.64 4.33
CA ALA A 117 16.13 7.68 3.32
C ALA A 117 17.28 7.66 2.32
N ARG A 118 16.99 7.95 1.04
CA ARG A 118 17.99 8.08 -0.03
C ARG A 118 18.91 6.87 -0.14
N VAL A 119 18.33 5.68 -0.28
CA VAL A 119 19.08 4.42 -0.41
C VAL A 119 19.66 4.36 -1.83
N PRO A 120 21.00 4.37 -2.00
CA PRO A 120 21.59 4.32 -3.33
C PRO A 120 21.41 2.93 -3.95
N ALA A 121 21.23 2.86 -5.27
CA ALA A 121 21.09 1.59 -5.99
C ALA A 121 22.28 0.65 -5.74
N SER A 122 23.48 1.22 -5.57
CA SER A 122 24.72 0.48 -5.28
C SER A 122 24.75 -0.20 -3.92
N ALA A 123 23.84 0.12 -3.00
CA ALA A 123 23.69 -0.57 -1.72
C ALA A 123 22.78 -1.81 -1.82
N LEU A 124 22.12 -2.00 -2.96
CA LEU A 124 21.26 -3.14 -3.24
C LEU A 124 21.94 -4.06 -4.27
N PRO A 125 21.55 -5.35 -4.34
CA PRO A 125 21.99 -6.20 -5.44
C PRO A 125 21.61 -5.58 -6.80
N ALA A 126 22.46 -5.72 -7.81
CA ALA A 126 22.18 -5.16 -9.14
C ALA A 126 20.87 -5.69 -9.78
N SER A 127 20.43 -6.88 -9.35
CA SER A 127 19.15 -7.47 -9.75
C SER A 127 17.94 -6.90 -9.00
N ALA A 128 18.15 -6.14 -7.92
CA ALA A 128 17.10 -5.62 -7.05
C ALA A 128 16.65 -4.21 -7.47
N SER A 129 17.58 -3.32 -7.85
CA SER A 129 17.23 -1.99 -8.33
C SER A 129 18.31 -1.40 -9.22
N THR A 130 17.89 -0.70 -10.28
CA THR A 130 18.75 0.09 -11.16
C THR A 130 18.77 1.58 -10.80
N ALA A 131 17.94 1.99 -9.83
CA ALA A 131 17.78 3.38 -9.44
C ALA A 131 17.80 3.53 -7.91
N ASP A 132 18.20 4.71 -7.45
CA ASP A 132 18.16 5.08 -6.04
C ASP A 132 16.70 5.08 -5.55
N LEU A 133 16.52 4.76 -4.28
CA LEU A 133 15.23 4.82 -3.59
C LEU A 133 15.19 6.09 -2.74
N ASP A 134 14.09 6.83 -2.82
CA ASP A 134 13.87 7.96 -1.92
C ASP A 134 13.62 7.46 -0.49
N GLU A 135 12.89 6.34 -0.37
CA GLU A 135 12.58 5.71 0.90
C GLU A 135 12.55 4.17 0.79
N LEU A 136 13.10 3.51 1.80
CA LEU A 136 12.95 2.08 2.05
C LEU A 136 12.45 1.93 3.49
N GLU A 137 11.23 1.43 3.66
CA GLU A 137 10.67 1.08 4.96
C GLU A 137 10.72 -0.42 5.16
N LEU A 138 11.21 -0.85 6.32
CA LEU A 138 11.24 -2.25 6.72
C LEU A 138 10.43 -2.42 8.00
N SER A 139 9.57 -3.44 8.04
CA SER A 139 8.80 -3.80 9.23
C SER A 139 9.21 -5.17 9.74
N PHE A 140 9.33 -5.27 11.06
CA PHE A 140 9.83 -6.46 11.74
C PHE A 140 8.78 -7.01 12.70
N ARG A 141 8.69 -8.33 12.76
CA ARG A 141 7.86 -9.06 13.72
C ARG A 141 8.22 -8.65 15.14
N VAL A 142 7.22 -8.40 15.98
CA VAL A 142 7.41 -7.96 17.37
C VAL A 142 8.24 -8.98 18.16
N LYS A 143 7.90 -10.27 18.00
CA LYS A 143 8.44 -11.37 18.80
C LYS A 143 9.94 -11.58 18.66
N ASP A 144 10.44 -11.63 17.43
CA ASP A 144 11.82 -12.05 17.11
C ASP A 144 12.59 -11.04 16.24
N LYS A 145 11.96 -9.91 15.89
CA LYS A 145 12.54 -8.84 15.07
C LYS A 145 13.04 -9.34 13.71
N THR A 146 12.40 -10.36 13.14
CA THR A 146 12.59 -10.79 11.75
C THR A 146 11.76 -9.97 10.79
N LEU A 147 12.28 -9.75 9.58
CA LEU A 147 11.66 -8.92 8.53
C LEU A 147 10.37 -9.58 8.01
N ILE A 148 9.24 -8.90 8.14
CA ILE A 148 7.94 -9.38 7.66
C ILE A 148 7.41 -8.60 6.46
N SER A 149 7.86 -7.36 6.29
CA SER A 149 7.57 -6.57 5.11
C SER A 149 8.67 -5.57 4.82
N LEU A 150 8.85 -5.26 3.54
CA LEU A 150 9.54 -4.06 3.11
C LEU A 150 8.72 -3.34 2.03
N SER A 151 8.84 -2.03 2.01
CA SER A 151 8.22 -1.17 1.01
C SER A 151 9.22 -0.12 0.54
N THR A 152 9.19 0.20 -0.74
CA THR A 152 10.05 1.23 -1.33
C THR A 152 9.24 2.30 -2.00
N TRP A 153 9.79 3.51 -1.99
CA TRP A 153 9.24 4.61 -2.76
C TRP A 153 10.31 5.28 -3.60
N ARG A 154 9.89 5.65 -4.81
CA ARG A 154 10.59 6.58 -5.69
C ARG A 154 9.62 7.68 -6.07
N TRP A 155 10.00 8.91 -5.84
CA TRP A 155 9.20 10.11 -6.06
C TRP A 155 9.79 10.90 -7.23
N HIS A 156 8.98 11.76 -7.83
CA HIS A 156 9.45 12.69 -8.87
C HIS A 156 10.15 12.01 -10.06
N LEU A 157 9.77 10.77 -10.39
CA LEU A 157 10.36 10.08 -11.54
C LEU A 157 9.97 10.79 -12.85
N PRO A 158 10.92 11.02 -13.77
CA PRO A 158 10.61 11.51 -15.11
C PRO A 158 9.71 10.52 -15.88
N GLU A 159 8.81 11.03 -16.72
CA GLU A 159 7.79 10.25 -17.44
C GLU A 159 8.34 9.00 -18.14
N GLY A 160 9.35 9.17 -19.00
CA GLY A 160 9.96 8.05 -19.72
C GLY A 160 10.72 7.06 -18.82
N ARG A 161 11.21 7.51 -17.66
CA ARG A 161 11.93 6.64 -16.71
C ARG A 161 10.96 5.81 -15.89
N ALA A 162 9.87 6.40 -15.40
CA ALA A 162 8.91 5.71 -14.55
C ALA A 162 8.23 4.54 -15.25
N ALA A 163 7.74 4.76 -16.49
CA ALA A 163 7.11 3.70 -17.27
C ALA A 163 8.09 2.54 -17.59
N SER A 164 9.35 2.88 -17.92
CA SER A 164 10.40 1.89 -18.17
C SER A 164 10.76 1.09 -16.92
N GLU A 165 10.97 1.75 -15.79
CA GLU A 165 11.30 1.11 -14.51
C GLU A 165 10.17 0.19 -14.04
N LEU A 166 8.92 0.66 -14.08
CA LEU A 166 7.77 -0.16 -13.72
C LEU A 166 7.62 -1.37 -14.65
N SER A 167 7.82 -1.17 -15.96
CA SER A 167 7.78 -2.26 -16.94
C SER A 167 8.90 -3.28 -16.72
N ALA A 168 10.09 -2.83 -16.32
CA ALA A 168 11.21 -3.72 -16.01
C ALA A 168 10.93 -4.56 -14.76
N VAL A 169 10.49 -3.94 -13.66
CA VAL A 169 10.16 -4.65 -12.42
C VAL A 169 9.01 -5.63 -12.64
N THR A 170 7.93 -5.21 -13.28
CA THR A 170 6.77 -6.08 -13.54
C THR A 170 7.08 -7.24 -14.47
N ARG A 171 8.00 -7.08 -15.43
CA ARG A 171 8.50 -8.17 -16.27
C ARG A 171 9.30 -9.19 -15.46
N THR A 172 10.28 -8.72 -14.68
CA THR A 172 11.07 -9.61 -13.81
C THR A 172 10.18 -10.40 -12.86
N LEU A 173 9.20 -9.74 -12.23
CA LEU A 173 8.24 -10.41 -11.35
C LEU A 173 7.38 -11.43 -12.11
N ARG A 174 6.97 -11.12 -13.34
CA ARG A 174 6.19 -12.08 -14.16
C ARG A 174 7.02 -13.30 -14.53
N ASP A 175 8.28 -13.11 -14.92
CA ASP A 175 9.19 -14.20 -15.26
C ASP A 175 9.45 -15.11 -14.05
N ASP A 176 9.51 -14.53 -12.85
CA ASP A 176 9.85 -15.24 -11.62
C ASP A 176 8.64 -15.81 -10.85
N LEU A 177 7.46 -15.19 -10.98
CA LEU A 177 6.25 -15.53 -10.20
C LEU A 177 5.10 -16.06 -11.07
N GLY A 178 5.15 -15.86 -12.38
CA GLY A 178 4.05 -16.17 -13.30
C GLY A 178 3.07 -15.01 -13.47
N GLU A 179 1.81 -15.32 -13.80
CA GLU A 179 0.79 -14.27 -14.00
C GLU A 179 0.34 -13.64 -12.68
N PRO A 180 0.17 -12.31 -12.62
CA PRO A 180 -0.31 -11.64 -11.43
C PRO A 180 -1.79 -11.92 -11.15
N ALA A 181 -2.16 -11.87 -9.86
CA ALA A 181 -3.56 -11.94 -9.43
C ALA A 181 -4.36 -10.68 -9.79
N THR A 182 -3.67 -9.53 -9.91
CA THR A 182 -4.26 -8.27 -10.34
C THR A 182 -3.28 -7.54 -11.24
N ASN A 183 -3.77 -7.03 -12.36
CA ASN A 183 -3.03 -6.15 -13.27
C ASN A 183 -4.02 -5.10 -13.78
N GLU A 184 -4.04 -3.94 -13.13
CA GLU A 184 -4.97 -2.85 -13.40
C GLU A 184 -4.21 -1.60 -13.84
N GLY A 185 -4.81 -0.84 -14.74
CA GLY A 185 -4.19 0.35 -15.34
C GLY A 185 -3.29 0.02 -16.52
N ASP A 186 -2.69 1.06 -17.10
CA ASP A 186 -1.71 0.93 -18.18
C ASP A 186 -0.36 1.49 -17.71
N HIS A 187 0.61 0.60 -17.50
CA HIS A 187 1.98 0.98 -17.12
C HIS A 187 2.62 1.93 -18.15
N ALA A 188 2.24 1.80 -19.42
CA ALA A 188 2.76 2.64 -20.49
C ALA A 188 2.15 4.05 -20.46
N SER A 189 0.96 4.25 -19.89
CA SER A 189 0.33 5.58 -19.79
C SER A 189 0.86 6.42 -18.63
N LEU A 190 1.68 5.84 -17.74
CA LEU A 190 2.31 6.58 -16.65
C LEU A 190 3.13 7.75 -17.18
N GLY A 191 2.84 8.94 -16.64
CA GLY A 191 3.45 10.19 -17.06
C GLY A 191 2.72 10.91 -18.21
N ARG A 192 1.93 10.19 -19.02
CA ARG A 192 1.23 10.79 -20.17
C ARG A 192 -0.08 11.46 -19.78
N GLU A 193 -0.81 10.86 -18.83
CA GLU A 193 -2.12 11.36 -18.38
C GLU A 193 -2.11 11.71 -16.89
N PRO A 194 -2.73 12.84 -16.48
CA PRO A 194 -2.94 13.17 -15.07
C PRO A 194 -3.66 12.04 -14.33
N PHE A 195 -3.15 11.66 -13.16
CA PHE A 195 -3.73 10.61 -12.32
C PHE A 195 -3.73 9.20 -12.94
N ALA A 196 -3.05 9.00 -14.08
CA ALA A 196 -2.80 7.66 -14.59
C ALA A 196 -2.12 6.83 -13.50
N GLY A 197 -2.71 5.69 -13.20
CA GLY A 197 -2.24 4.77 -12.18
C GLY A 197 -2.13 3.38 -12.78
N SER A 198 -1.20 2.61 -12.25
CA SER A 198 -1.06 1.21 -12.60
C SER A 198 -0.67 0.41 -11.37
N ILE A 199 -1.24 -0.79 -11.22
CA ILE A 199 -0.99 -1.65 -10.07
C ILE A 199 -0.95 -3.12 -10.50
N VAL A 200 0.11 -3.81 -10.09
CA VAL A 200 0.29 -5.25 -10.23
C VAL A 200 0.34 -5.86 -8.84
N LYS A 201 -0.44 -6.92 -8.61
CA LYS A 201 -0.45 -7.65 -7.35
C LYS A 201 -0.25 -9.14 -7.58
N TYR A 202 0.61 -9.72 -6.75
CA TYR A 202 0.78 -11.15 -6.60
C TYR A 202 0.35 -11.54 -5.19
N ASN A 203 -0.61 -12.45 -5.08
CA ASN A 203 -1.16 -12.90 -3.81
C ASN A 203 -0.93 -14.40 -3.68
N PHE A 204 0.23 -14.80 -3.17
CA PHE A 204 0.52 -16.18 -2.80
C PHE A 204 0.22 -16.42 -1.33
N LYS A 205 0.14 -17.69 -0.93
CA LYS A 205 -0.13 -18.14 0.43
C LYS A 205 0.93 -17.66 1.43
N ASP A 206 2.18 -17.61 1.00
CA ASP A 206 3.36 -17.33 1.81
C ASP A 206 4.07 -16.02 1.41
N TYR A 207 3.52 -15.28 0.45
CA TYR A 207 4.13 -14.07 -0.09
C TYR A 207 3.12 -13.19 -0.81
N LEU A 208 3.13 -11.90 -0.50
CA LEU A 208 2.36 -10.89 -1.22
C LEU A 208 3.33 -9.86 -1.78
N CYS A 209 3.13 -9.51 -3.05
CA CYS A 209 3.90 -8.47 -3.71
C CYS A 209 2.94 -7.50 -4.40
N THR A 210 3.16 -6.20 -4.20
CA THR A 210 2.46 -5.15 -4.93
C THR A 210 3.48 -4.21 -5.55
N VAL A 211 3.29 -3.89 -6.82
CA VAL A 211 4.03 -2.83 -7.49
C VAL A 211 3.02 -1.88 -8.11
N SER A 212 3.17 -0.59 -7.83
CA SER A 212 2.28 0.43 -8.36
C SER A 212 3.01 1.68 -8.81
N GLY A 213 2.50 2.31 -9.85
CA GLY A 213 2.88 3.66 -10.28
C GLY A 213 1.68 4.59 -10.26
N LEU A 214 1.89 5.86 -9.94
CA LEU A 214 0.85 6.89 -9.98
C LEU A 214 1.41 8.23 -10.50
N ASN A 215 0.79 8.79 -11.51
CA ASN A 215 1.11 10.13 -12.00
C ASN A 215 0.34 11.19 -11.21
N LEU A 216 1.03 11.93 -10.34
CA LEU A 216 0.44 13.04 -9.58
C LEU A 216 0.87 14.37 -10.22
N PRO A 217 -0.06 15.18 -10.79
CA PRO A 217 0.30 16.38 -11.55
C PRO A 217 1.22 17.38 -10.83
N THR A 218 1.13 17.47 -9.50
CA THR A 218 1.93 18.41 -8.69
C THR A 218 3.10 17.76 -7.97
N LYS A 219 3.21 16.42 -8.03
CA LYS A 219 4.23 15.63 -7.32
C LYS A 219 5.05 14.76 -8.26
N GLY A 220 4.79 14.79 -9.56
CA GLY A 220 5.39 13.90 -10.53
C GLY A 220 4.91 12.46 -10.36
N ILE A 221 5.64 11.53 -10.95
CA ILE A 221 5.28 10.11 -10.88
C ILE A 221 5.89 9.50 -9.63
N THR A 222 5.05 8.80 -8.86
CA THR A 222 5.47 7.98 -7.75
C THR A 222 5.45 6.51 -8.15
N MET A 223 6.46 5.78 -7.73
CA MET A 223 6.51 4.33 -7.83
C MET A 223 6.65 3.75 -6.43
N HIS A 224 5.92 2.68 -6.18
CA HIS A 224 5.92 1.98 -4.90
C HIS A 224 5.98 0.47 -5.13
N GLU A 225 6.90 -0.19 -4.45
CA GLU A 225 6.99 -1.65 -4.40
C GLU A 225 6.77 -2.06 -2.94
N SER A 226 6.01 -3.13 -2.70
CA SER A 226 5.79 -3.70 -1.38
C SER A 226 5.88 -5.21 -1.43
N TYR A 227 6.65 -5.77 -0.52
CA TYR A 227 6.93 -7.20 -0.40
C TYR A 227 6.63 -7.63 1.03
N VAL A 228 5.69 -8.56 1.20
CA VAL A 228 5.13 -8.93 2.50
C VAL A 228 5.11 -10.44 2.65
N THR A 229 5.45 -10.94 3.83
CA THR A 229 5.29 -12.37 4.15
C THR A 229 3.80 -12.74 4.18
N GLY A 230 3.47 -13.91 3.62
CA GLY A 230 2.15 -14.53 3.78
C GLY A 230 2.05 -15.41 5.03
N VAL A 231 3.18 -15.63 5.72
CA VAL A 231 3.27 -16.46 6.92
C VAL A 231 2.82 -15.65 8.14
N VAL A 232 1.71 -16.09 8.72
CA VAL A 232 1.11 -15.50 9.91
C VAL A 232 1.14 -16.55 11.02
N ASP A 233 2.06 -16.39 11.97
CA ASP A 233 2.16 -17.24 13.17
C ASP A 233 1.66 -16.49 14.42
#